data_AF-A0AAU6A3U7-F1
#
_entry.id   AF-A0AAU6A3U7-F1
#
_cell.length_a   1.000
_cell.length_b   1.000
_cell.length_c   1.000
_cell.angle_alpha   90.00
_cell.angle_beta   90.00
_cell.angle_gamma   90.00
#
_symmetry.space_group_name_H-M   'P 1'
#
loop_
_entity.id
_entity.type
_entity.pdbx_description
1 polymer ?
#
loop_
_entity_poly.entity_id
_entity_poly.type
_entity_poly.pdbx_seq_one_letter_code
_entity_poly.pdbx_strand_id
1 'polypeptide(L)'
;MIEFLPDIPRWRQVAEVVRGRIADGTYPPRTRVPSVVQLTAEFGIANATAHKVLRALREEGLTYTEPGLGSFVAQQPEKPAAEK
;
A
#
# COMPACT_ATOMS: atom_id res chain seq x y z
N MET A 1 1.56 17.39 3.27
CA MET A 1 2.92 16.85 3.04
C MET A 1 3.29 16.11 4.32
N ILE A 2 3.57 14.82 4.27
CA ILE A 2 3.89 14.06 5.49
C ILE A 2 5.29 14.45 5.93
N GLU A 3 5.44 14.84 7.20
CA GLU A 3 6.75 15.03 7.80
C GLU A 3 7.38 13.66 8.04
N PHE A 4 8.40 13.33 7.25
CA PHE A 4 9.11 12.06 7.38
C PHE A 4 10.09 12.14 8.55
N LEU A 5 9.95 11.21 9.51
CA LEU A 5 10.91 11.07 10.60
C LEU A 5 12.25 10.51 10.07
N PRO A 6 13.41 11.07 10.45
CA PRO A 6 14.71 10.63 9.94
C PRO A 6 15.14 9.24 10.43
N ASP A 7 14.62 8.80 11.59
CA ASP A 7 14.97 7.52 12.22
C ASP A 7 14.18 6.33 11.63
N ILE A 8 13.04 6.61 10.97
CA ILE A 8 12.16 5.57 10.42
C ILE A 8 12.28 5.55 8.89
N PRO A 9 12.40 4.37 8.26
CA PRO A 9 12.41 4.29 6.81
C PRO A 9 11.14 4.90 6.18
N ARG A 10 11.30 5.76 5.16
CA ARG A 10 10.18 6.43 4.47
C ARG A 10 9.08 5.46 4.02
N TRP A 11 9.47 4.29 3.50
CA TRP A 11 8.51 3.27 3.07
C TRP A 11 7.65 2.75 4.22
N ARG A 12 8.22 2.59 5.42
CA ARG A 12 7.48 2.11 6.60
C ARG A 12 6.47 3.16 7.06
N GLN A 13 6.86 4.43 7.06
CA GLN A 13 5.96 5.54 7.42
C GLN A 13 4.77 5.63 6.46
N VAL A 14 5.01 5.53 5.15
CA VAL A 14 3.92 5.55 4.16
C VAL A 14 3.04 4.31 4.27
N ALA A 15 3.62 3.12 4.50
CA ALA A 15 2.85 1.90 4.69
C ALA A 15 1.90 2.00 5.88
N GLU A 16 2.38 2.51 7.02
CA GLU A 16 1.55 2.72 8.21
C GLU A 16 0.42 3.72 7.96
N VAL A 17 0.68 4.80 7.20
CA VAL A 17 -0.37 5.76 6.83
C VAL A 17 -1.43 5.12 5.94
N VAL A 18 -1.02 4.35 4.93
CA VAL A 18 -1.95 3.66 4.02
C VAL A 18 -2.74 2.59 4.79
N ARG A 19 -2.08 1.85 5.68
CA ARG A 19 -2.71 0.89 6.58
C ARG A 19 -3.76 1.55 7.47
N GLY A 20 -3.44 2.69 8.08
CA GLY A 20 -4.37 3.47 8.88
C GLY A 20 -5.60 3.90 8.07
N ARG A 21 -5.41 4.37 6.83
CA ARG A 21 -6.51 4.72 5.91
C ARG A 21 -7.38 3.51 5.52
N ILE A 22 -6.78 2.33 5.34
CA ILE A 22 -7.54 1.09 5.10
C ILE A 22 -8.36 0.74 6.34
N ALA A 23 -7.76 0.80 7.53
CA ALA A 23 -8.41 0.45 8.79
C ALA A 23 -9.54 1.43 9.19
N ASP A 24 -9.37 2.71 8.90
CA ASP A 24 -10.38 3.77 9.12
C ASP A 24 -11.52 3.73 8.09
N GLY A 25 -11.35 2.97 7.00
CA GLY A 25 -12.34 2.87 5.93
C GLY A 25 -12.26 3.98 4.88
N THR A 26 -11.22 4.83 4.93
CA THR A 26 -10.89 5.78 3.84
C THR A 26 -10.70 5.04 2.52
N TYR A 27 -10.08 3.85 2.56
CA TYR A 27 -10.01 2.93 1.42
C TYR A 27 -10.88 1.70 1.71
N PRO A 28 -12.13 1.67 1.23
CA PRO A 28 -13.00 0.54 1.48
C PRO A 28 -12.45 -0.75 0.83
N PRO A 29 -12.75 -1.91 1.41
CA PRO A 29 -12.36 -3.18 0.83
C PRO A 29 -12.88 -3.33 -0.60
N ARG A 30 -12.09 -4.00 -1.46
CA ARG A 30 -12.32 -4.12 -2.91
C ARG A 30 -12.26 -2.79 -3.68
N THR A 31 -11.73 -1.73 -3.07
CA THR A 31 -11.43 -0.48 -3.77
C THR A 31 -9.99 -0.46 -4.25
N ARG A 32 -9.73 0.29 -5.32
CA ARG A 32 -8.40 0.47 -5.87
C ARG A 32 -7.53 1.25 -4.87
N VAL A 33 -6.38 0.71 -4.50
CA VAL A 33 -5.38 1.45 -3.74
C VAL A 33 -4.57 2.36 -4.68
N PRO A 34 -3.98 3.45 -4.16
CA PRO A 34 -3.05 4.26 -4.93
C PRO A 34 -1.93 3.39 -5.51
N SER A 35 -1.78 3.43 -6.83
CA SER A 35 -0.68 2.76 -7.54
C SER A 35 0.66 3.37 -7.19
N VAL A 36 1.76 2.70 -7.53
CA VAL A 36 3.13 3.20 -7.30
C VAL A 36 3.28 4.67 -7.74
N VAL A 37 2.82 5.01 -8.93
CA VAL A 37 2.87 6.39 -9.47
C VAL A 37 2.08 7.37 -8.61
N GLN A 38 0.90 6.97 -8.13
CA GLN A 38 0.08 7.81 -7.25
C GLN A 38 0.72 7.97 -5.87
N LEU A 39 1.29 6.90 -5.30
CA LEU A 39 2.05 6.98 -4.05
C LEU A 39 3.27 7.90 -4.19
N THR A 40 4.00 7.82 -5.30
CA THR A 40 5.12 8.74 -5.54
C THR A 40 4.65 10.19 -5.68
N ALA A 41 3.52 10.44 -6.35
CA ALA A 41 2.98 11.78 -6.54
C ALA A 41 2.40 12.37 -5.25
N GLU A 42 1.70 11.56 -4.45
CA GLU A 42 1.04 12.01 -3.21
C GLU A 42 2.03 12.19 -2.07
N PHE A 43 2.98 11.26 -1.91
CA PHE A 43 3.91 11.26 -0.78
C PHE A 43 5.31 11.80 -1.15
N GLY A 44 5.59 12.07 -2.43
CA GLY A 44 6.90 12.55 -2.88
C GLY A 44 8.03 11.53 -2.70
N ILE A 45 7.71 10.24 -2.70
CA ILE A 45 8.68 9.16 -2.50
C ILE A 45 9.21 8.61 -3.84
N ALA A 46 10.33 7.89 -3.80
CA ALA A 46 10.86 7.20 -4.98
C ALA A 46 9.97 6.01 -5.38
N ASN A 47 9.92 5.68 -6.69
CA ASN A 47 9.19 4.51 -7.20
C ASN A 47 9.57 3.21 -6.47
N ALA A 48 10.87 3.01 -6.21
CA ALA A 48 11.36 1.85 -5.46
C ALA A 48 10.81 1.80 -4.02
N THR A 49 10.63 2.96 -3.38
CA THR A 49 10.03 3.09 -2.04
C THR A 49 8.54 2.78 -2.09
N ALA A 50 7.81 3.31 -3.08
CA ALA A 50 6.39 3.02 -3.28
C ALA A 50 6.13 1.54 -3.58
N HIS A 51 7.00 0.89 -4.36
CA HIS A 51 6.96 -0.57 -4.54
C HIS A 51 7.14 -1.33 -3.22
N LYS A 52 8.08 -0.90 -2.36
CA LYS A 52 8.26 -1.51 -1.03
C LYS A 52 7.02 -1.35 -0.15
N VAL A 53 6.36 -0.20 -0.18
CA VAL A 53 5.10 0.05 0.53
C VAL A 53 4.04 -0.95 0.10
N LEU A 54 3.73 -1.01 -1.21
CA LEU A 54 2.70 -1.91 -1.72
C LEU A 54 3.04 -3.38 -1.47
N ARG A 55 4.32 -3.74 -1.57
CA ARG A 55 4.77 -5.09 -1.26
C ARG A 55 4.53 -5.43 0.21
N ALA A 56 4.90 -4.55 1.14
CA ALA A 56 4.67 -4.77 2.57
C ALA A 56 3.18 -4.92 2.88
N LEU A 57 2.34 -4.03 2.35
CA LEU A 57 0.87 -4.11 2.50
C LEU A 57 0.30 -5.41 1.92
N ARG A 58 0.86 -5.89 0.80
CA ARG A 58 0.50 -7.19 0.22
C ARG A 58 0.96 -8.37 1.09
N GLU A 59 2.17 -8.32 1.63
CA GLU A 59 2.70 -9.34 2.54
C GLU A 59 1.90 -9.39 3.85
N GLU A 60 1.34 -8.27 4.29
CA GLU A 60 0.39 -8.19 5.42
C GLU A 60 -1.04 -8.64 5.05
N GLY A 61 -1.31 -8.92 3.77
CA GLY A 61 -2.64 -9.30 3.29
C GLY A 61 -3.64 -8.14 3.22
N LEU A 62 -3.20 -6.89 3.36
CA LEU A 62 -4.05 -5.70 3.32
C LEU A 62 -4.40 -5.28 1.88
N THR A 63 -3.56 -5.66 0.91
CA THR A 63 -3.75 -5.32 -0.50
C THR A 63 -3.41 -6.50 -1.40
N TYR A 64 -4.06 -6.57 -2.55
CA TYR A 64 -3.76 -7.56 -3.58
C TYR A 64 -3.60 -6.86 -4.93
N THR A 65 -2.83 -7.47 -5.84
CA THR A 65 -2.63 -6.95 -7.19
C THR A 65 -3.38 -7.82 -8.17
N GLU A 66 -4.30 -7.21 -8.92
CA GLU A 66 -4.99 -7.84 -10.04
C GLU A 66 -4.27 -7.50 -11.35
N PRO A 67 -3.75 -8.50 -12.08
CA PRO A 67 -3.08 -8.27 -13.35
C PRO A 67 -4.03 -7.59 -14.34
N GLY A 68 -3.56 -6.48 -14.94
CA GLY A 68 -4.35 -5.66 -15.88
C GLY A 68 -5.26 -4.61 -15.24
N LEU A 69 -5.59 -4.74 -13.95
CA LEU A 69 -6.53 -3.86 -13.24
C LEU A 69 -5.85 -2.97 -12.18
N GLY A 70 -4.69 -3.38 -11.66
CA GLY A 70 -3.91 -2.62 -10.68
C GLY A 70 -3.98 -3.23 -9.28
N SER A 71 -3.79 -2.42 -8.24
CA SER A 71 -3.80 -2.87 -6.84
C SER A 71 -5.09 -2.49 -6.13
N PHE A 72 -5.61 -3.38 -5.30
CA PHE A 72 -6.88 -3.25 -4.58
C PHE A 72 -6.72 -3.58 -3.08
N VAL A 73 -7.60 -3.03 -2.24
CA VAL A 73 -7.67 -3.31 -0.79
C VAL A 73 -8.32 -4.68 -0.58
N ALA A 74 -7.64 -5.55 0.16
CA ALA A 74 -8.20 -6.85 0.52
C ALA A 74 -9.29 -6.69 1.59
N GLN A 75 -10.41 -7.42 1.44
CA GLN A 75 -11.53 -7.37 2.39
C GLN A 75 -11.24 -8.12 3.71
N GLN A 76 -10.35 -9.10 3.64
CA GLN A 76 -9.78 -9.82 4.76
C GLN A 76 -8.29 -9.99 4.44
N PRO A 77 -7.40 -10.16 5.44
CA PRO A 77 -6.04 -10.61 5.19
C PRO A 77 -6.09 -12.00 4.55
N GLU A 78 -6.26 -12.01 3.24
CA GLU A 78 -6.16 -13.19 2.40
C GLU A 78 -4.69 -13.56 2.46
N LYS A 79 -4.39 -14.60 3.23
CA LYS A 79 -3.10 -15.29 3.17
C LYS A 79 -2.76 -15.46 1.69
N PRO A 80 -1.54 -15.10 1.25
CA PRO A 80 -1.24 -15.00 -0.16
C PRO A 80 -1.61 -16.31 -0.85
N ALA A 81 -2.59 -16.25 -1.76
CA ALA A 81 -2.85 -17.28 -2.74
C ALA A 81 -1.65 -17.35 -3.68
N ALA A 82 -0.59 -18.00 -3.20
CA ALA A 82 0.44 -18.57 -4.05
C ALA A 82 -0.12 -19.87 -4.62
N GLU A 83 -0.92 -19.77 -5.69
CA GLU A 83 -1.17 -20.92 -6.56
C GLU A 83 -1.44 -20.46 -8.00
N LYS A 84 -0.38 -20.33 -8.79
CA LYS A 84 -0.10 -21.21 -9.94
C LYS A 84 1.24 -20.87 -10.58
#